data_AF-A0A1Q4DKW1-F1
#
_entry.id   AF-A0A1Q4DKW1-F1
#
_cell.length_a   1.000
_cell.length_b   1.000
_cell.length_c   1.000
_cell.angle_alpha   90.00
_cell.angle_beta   90.00
_cell.angle_gamma   90.00
#
_symmetry.space_group_name_H-M   'P 1'
#
loop_
_entity.id
_entity.type
_entity.pdbx_description
1 polymer ?
#
loop_
_entity_poly.entity_id
_entity_poly.type
_entity_poly.pdbx_seq_one_letter_code
_entity_poly.pdbx_strand_id
1 'polypeptide(L)'
;MTGDRPVLLGLLLYLLVAAAPTLLFWLALRLIPAAVEAFSDRLARRRRPSGPCLESSVANLRRLRREMRGAAQPTQVRRLALYAAYDDTLIEVCGFVGVDPPLGSATDSDRAFARLLTEAELEEAGVSLDPA
;
A
#
# COMPACT_ATOMS: atom_id res chain seq x y z
N MET A 1 -6.01 16.85 55.55
CA MET A 1 -6.41 16.49 54.17
C MET A 1 -5.57 15.30 53.71
N THR A 2 -6.00 14.09 54.03
CA THR A 2 -5.23 12.84 53.81
C THR A 2 -6.11 11.64 53.46
N GLY A 3 -7.44 11.83 53.35
CA GLY A 3 -8.41 10.77 53.10
C GLY A 3 -8.70 10.45 51.62
N ASP A 4 -8.29 11.30 50.68
CA ASP A 4 -8.68 11.17 49.26
C ASP A 4 -7.72 10.31 48.42
N ARG A 5 -6.51 10.07 48.93
CA ARG A 5 -5.47 9.27 48.27
C ARG A 5 -5.91 7.84 47.94
N PRO A 6 -6.54 7.06 48.84
CA PRO A 6 -6.95 5.69 48.51
C PRO A 6 -8.09 5.65 47.48
N VAL A 7 -8.98 6.64 47.47
CA VAL A 7 -10.10 6.72 46.53
C VAL A 7 -9.61 7.06 45.12
N LEU A 8 -8.69 8.02 45.01
CA LEU A 8 -8.05 8.37 43.73
C LEU A 8 -7.27 7.19 43.14
N LEU A 9 -6.60 6.40 43.98
CA LEU A 9 -5.86 5.21 43.55
C LEU A 9 -6.79 4.13 43.00
N GLY A 10 -7.92 3.89 43.67
CA GLY A 10 -8.94 2.96 43.19
C GLY A 10 -9.58 3.42 41.88
N LEU A 11 -9.89 4.71 41.77
CA LEU A 11 -10.45 5.30 40.55
C LEU A 11 -9.48 5.18 39.37
N LEU A 12 -8.18 5.45 39.59
CA LEU A 12 -7.14 5.30 38.57
C LEU A 12 -6.99 3.85 38.13
N LEU A 13 -7.01 2.89 39.05
CA LEU A 13 -6.95 1.47 38.73
C LEU A 13 -8.16 1.02 37.91
N TYR A 14 -9.36 1.46 38.30
CA TYR A 14 -10.58 1.16 37.57
C TYR A 14 -10.55 1.74 36.15
N LEU A 15 -10.17 3.03 36.03
CA LEU A 15 -10.08 3.71 34.74
C LEU A 15 -9.00 3.07 33.85
N LEU A 16 -7.87 2.67 34.42
CA LEU A 16 -6.83 1.94 33.71
C LEU A 16 -7.36 0.62 33.15
N VAL A 17 -8.02 -0.19 33.98
CA VAL A 17 -8.53 -1.52 33.57
C VAL A 17 -9.64 -1.38 32.52
N ALA A 18 -10.54 -0.41 32.69
CA ALA A 18 -11.64 -0.18 31.76
C ALA A 18 -11.17 0.43 30.43
N ALA A 19 -10.22 1.36 30.46
CA ALA A 19 -9.74 2.06 29.27
C ALA A 19 -8.64 1.29 28.53
N ALA A 20 -7.91 0.39 29.21
CA ALA A 20 -6.84 -0.41 28.61
C ALA A 20 -7.25 -1.13 27.31
N PRO A 21 -8.34 -1.92 27.23
CA PRO A 21 -8.69 -2.62 25.99
C PRO A 21 -9.06 -1.65 24.86
N THR A 22 -9.72 -0.53 25.18
CA THR A 22 -10.09 0.49 24.21
C THR A 22 -8.87 1.24 23.67
N LEU A 23 -7.94 1.64 24.55
CA LEU A 23 -6.68 2.26 24.15
C LEU A 23 -5.82 1.31 23.33
N LEU A 24 -5.75 0.04 23.71
CA LEU A 24 -4.96 -0.96 23.00
C LEU A 24 -5.53 -1.21 21.60
N PHE A 25 -6.85 -1.32 21.46
CA PHE A 25 -7.51 -1.45 20.16
C PHE A 25 -7.32 -0.21 19.29
N TRP A 26 -7.49 0.99 19.86
CA TRP A 26 -7.27 2.25 19.17
C TRP A 26 -5.81 2.43 18.73
N LEU A 27 -4.86 2.11 19.62
CA LEU A 27 -3.44 2.14 19.33
C LEU A 27 -3.07 1.13 18.25
N ALA A 28 -3.62 -0.09 18.29
CA ALA A 28 -3.41 -1.09 17.26
C ALA A 28 -3.90 -0.57 15.89
N LEU A 29 -5.14 -0.08 15.80
CA LEU A 29 -5.68 0.47 14.56
C LEU A 29 -4.88 1.65 14.01
N ARG A 30 -4.25 2.45 14.88
CA ARG A 30 -3.45 3.60 14.49
C ARG A 30 -1.99 3.26 14.14
N LEU A 31 -1.40 2.30 14.85
CA LEU A 31 0.00 1.88 14.65
C LEU A 31 0.15 0.90 13.49
N ILE A 32 -0.84 0.05 13.23
CA ILE A 32 -0.81 -0.91 12.10
C ILE A 32 -0.55 -0.21 10.76
N PRO A 33 -1.28 0.83 10.32
CA PRO A 33 -1.03 1.46 9.03
C PRO A 33 0.38 2.07 8.93
N ALA A 34 0.82 2.79 9.97
CA ALA A 34 2.16 3.38 10.01
C ALA A 34 3.28 2.31 10.05
N ALA A 35 3.04 1.18 10.72
CA ALA A 35 3.98 0.07 10.76
C ALA A 35 4.04 -0.66 9.41
N VAL A 36 2.91 -0.78 8.70
CA VAL A 36 2.84 -1.37 7.35
C VAL A 36 3.62 -0.50 6.37
N GLU A 37 3.45 0.82 6.38
CA GLU A 37 4.20 1.76 5.54
C GLU A 37 5.71 1.71 5.83
N ALA A 38 6.10 1.73 7.12
CA ALA A 38 7.50 1.63 7.50
C ALA A 38 8.12 0.27 7.14
N PHE A 39 7.32 -0.80 7.15
CA PHE A 39 7.77 -2.14 6.79
C PHE A 39 7.85 -2.32 5.27
N SER A 40 6.90 -1.79 4.50
CA SER A 40 6.96 -1.78 3.03
C SER A 40 8.18 -1.02 2.55
N ASP A 41 8.48 0.13 3.17
CA ASP A 41 9.68 0.93 2.90
C ASP A 41 10.99 0.18 3.19
N ARG A 42 11.01 -0.60 4.27
CA ARG A 42 12.17 -1.41 4.64
C ARG A 42 12.31 -2.64 3.74
N LEU A 43 11.19 -3.25 3.34
CA LEU A 43 11.17 -4.38 2.43
C LEU A 43 11.59 -3.94 1.02
N ALA A 44 11.11 -2.79 0.54
CA ALA A 44 11.52 -2.17 -0.71
C ALA A 44 13.03 -1.90 -0.73
N ARG A 45 13.58 -1.33 0.36
CA ARG A 45 15.04 -1.14 0.52
C ARG A 45 15.84 -2.45 0.57
N ARG A 46 15.28 -3.51 1.14
CA ARG A 46 15.90 -4.85 1.17
C ARG A 46 15.75 -5.64 -0.14
N ARG A 47 14.85 -5.25 -1.03
CA ARG A 47 14.58 -5.94 -2.32
C ARG A 47 15.54 -5.56 -3.47
N ARG A 48 16.63 -4.85 -3.19
CA ARG A 48 17.68 -4.51 -4.17
C ARG A 48 18.84 -5.55 -4.10
N PRO A 49 19.23 -6.26 -5.17
CA PRO A 49 18.46 -6.96 -6.19
C PRO A 49 18.75 -8.49 -6.18
N SER A 50 17.71 -9.30 -6.01
CA SER A 50 17.60 -10.68 -6.53
C SER A 50 16.11 -10.96 -6.80
N GLY A 51 15.38 -9.92 -7.20
CA GLY A 51 13.99 -10.03 -7.65
C GLY A 51 13.93 -10.59 -9.08
N PRO A 52 12.73 -10.95 -9.55
CA PRO A 52 12.51 -11.43 -10.92
C PRO A 52 13.13 -10.45 -11.94
N CYS A 53 13.70 -10.97 -13.03
CA CYS A 53 14.25 -10.12 -14.09
C CYS A 53 13.21 -9.10 -14.55
N LEU A 54 13.62 -7.88 -14.88
CA LEU A 54 12.75 -6.79 -15.37
C LEU A 54 11.76 -7.26 -16.44
N GLU A 55 12.21 -8.15 -17.34
CA GLU A 55 11.40 -8.79 -18.37
C GLU A 55 10.17 -9.53 -17.82
N SER A 56 10.32 -10.25 -16.71
CA SER A 56 9.23 -10.99 -16.07
C SER A 56 8.21 -10.06 -15.38
N SER A 57 8.67 -8.95 -14.79
CA SER A 57 7.79 -7.94 -14.21
C SER A 57 7.00 -7.20 -15.30
N VAL A 58 7.64 -6.85 -16.43
CA VAL A 58 6.97 -6.26 -17.60
C VAL A 58 5.98 -7.25 -18.22
N ALA A 59 6.33 -8.54 -18.33
CA ALA A 59 5.41 -9.57 -18.81
C ALA A 59 4.19 -9.72 -17.90
N ASN A 60 4.39 -9.69 -16.57
CA ASN A 60 3.30 -9.72 -15.60
C ASN A 60 2.41 -8.48 -15.72
N LEU A 61 2.99 -7.29 -15.85
CA LEU A 61 2.26 -6.04 -16.06
C LEU A 61 1.39 -6.09 -17.32
N ARG A 62 1.94 -6.58 -18.45
CA ARG A 62 1.19 -6.77 -19.71
C ARG A 62 0.05 -7.76 -19.55
N ARG A 63 0.28 -8.89 -18.86
CA ARG A 63 -0.76 -9.87 -18.57
C ARG A 63 -1.89 -9.25 -17.75
N LEU A 64 -1.55 -8.50 -16.71
CA LEU A 64 -2.51 -7.90 -15.80
C LEU A 64 -3.32 -6.78 -16.48
N ARG A 65 -2.69 -6.00 -17.36
CA ARG A 65 -3.37 -5.01 -18.22
C ARG A 65 -4.40 -5.68 -19.14
N ARG A 66 -4.06 -6.83 -19.72
CA ARG A 66 -5.01 -7.62 -20.55
C ARG A 66 -6.16 -8.18 -19.72
N GLU A 67 -5.89 -8.69 -18.51
CA GLU A 67 -6.95 -9.16 -17.60
C GLU A 67 -7.88 -8.02 -17.15
N MET A 68 -7.35 -6.80 -16.99
CA MET A 68 -8.14 -5.60 -16.69
C MET A 68 -8.99 -5.14 -17.89
N ARG A 69 -8.46 -5.17 -19.12
CA ARG A 69 -9.18 -4.78 -20.35
C ARG A 69 -10.20 -5.83 -20.81
N GLY A 70 -9.94 -7.13 -20.58
CA GLY A 70 -10.63 -8.23 -21.26
C GLY A 70 -11.78 -8.91 -20.49
N ALA A 71 -11.93 -8.71 -19.17
CA ALA A 71 -12.93 -9.44 -18.40
C ALA A 71 -13.66 -8.57 -17.38
N ALA A 72 -15.00 -8.58 -17.44
CA ALA A 72 -15.83 -8.12 -16.33
C ALA A 72 -15.56 -9.05 -15.13
N GLN A 73 -14.93 -8.50 -14.09
CA GLN A 73 -14.58 -9.28 -12.91
C GLN A 73 -15.86 -9.73 -12.20
N PRO A 74 -15.95 -11.00 -11.76
CA PRO A 74 -17.18 -11.56 -11.21
C PRO A 74 -17.61 -10.92 -9.89
N THR A 75 -16.67 -10.29 -9.17
CA THR A 75 -16.94 -9.61 -7.89
C THR A 75 -16.17 -8.29 -7.76
N GLN A 76 -16.73 -7.36 -6.97
CA GLN A 76 -16.07 -6.08 -6.66
C GLN A 76 -14.74 -6.27 -5.93
N VAL A 77 -14.65 -7.28 -5.05
CA VAL A 77 -13.41 -7.63 -4.34
C VAL A 77 -12.34 -8.09 -5.33
N ARG A 78 -12.70 -8.93 -6.30
CA ARG A 78 -11.75 -9.36 -7.33
C ARG A 78 -11.28 -8.19 -8.19
N ARG A 79 -12.19 -7.27 -8.51
CA ARG A 79 -11.86 -6.04 -9.24
C ARG A 79 -10.88 -5.16 -8.47
N LEU A 80 -11.12 -4.94 -7.18
CA LEU A 80 -10.21 -4.17 -6.31
C LEU A 80 -8.85 -4.84 -6.17
N ALA A 81 -8.81 -6.15 -5.95
CA ALA A 81 -7.57 -6.91 -5.86
C ALA A 81 -6.75 -6.84 -7.15
N LEU A 82 -7.41 -6.89 -8.32
CA LEU A 82 -6.75 -6.73 -9.61
C LEU A 82 -6.14 -5.34 -9.78
N TYR A 83 -6.87 -4.29 -9.37
CA TYR A 83 -6.36 -2.92 -9.40
C TYR A 83 -5.18 -2.69 -8.46
N ALA A 84 -5.24 -3.24 -7.24
CA ALA A 84 -4.13 -3.17 -6.29
C ALA A 84 -2.88 -3.89 -6.84
N ALA A 85 -3.04 -5.10 -7.37
CA ALA A 85 -1.94 -5.85 -7.97
C ALA A 85 -1.31 -5.14 -9.18
N TYR A 86 -2.13 -4.39 -9.94
CA TYR A 86 -1.65 -3.58 -11.06
C TYR A 86 -0.81 -2.41 -10.59
N ASP A 87 -1.30 -1.66 -9.61
CA ASP A 87 -0.58 -0.51 -9.05
C ASP A 87 0.75 -0.93 -8.41
N ASP A 88 0.76 -2.05 -7.66
CA ASP A 88 1.97 -2.61 -7.06
C ASP A 88 3.02 -2.98 -8.11
N THR A 89 2.59 -3.65 -9.19
CA THR A 89 3.50 -4.05 -10.29
C THR A 89 4.02 -2.82 -11.04
N LEU A 90 3.21 -1.77 -11.15
CA LEU A 90 3.56 -0.56 -11.87
C LEU A 90 4.61 0.27 -11.09
N ILE A 91 4.45 0.39 -9.78
CA ILE A 91 5.46 0.98 -8.88
C ILE A 91 6.76 0.17 -8.91
N GLU A 92 6.65 -1.17 -8.91
CA GLU A 92 7.81 -2.07 -8.98
C GLU A 92 8.63 -1.86 -10.28
N VAL A 93 7.96 -1.78 -11.43
CA VAL A 93 8.62 -1.52 -12.72
C VAL A 93 9.26 -0.13 -12.75
N CYS A 94 8.61 0.90 -12.21
CA CYS A 94 9.20 2.25 -12.09
C CYS A 94 10.50 2.22 -11.26
N GLY A 95 10.50 1.46 -10.15
CA GLY A 95 11.67 1.27 -9.31
C GLY A 95 12.84 0.59 -10.03
N PHE A 96 12.58 -0.30 -10.99
CA PHE A 96 13.62 -0.91 -11.81
C PHE A 96 14.21 0.04 -12.87
N VAL A 97 13.37 0.91 -13.44
CA VAL A 97 13.77 1.87 -14.48
C VAL A 97 14.37 3.14 -13.87
N GLY A 98 14.18 3.36 -12.56
CA GLY A 98 14.71 4.52 -11.83
C GLY A 98 13.85 5.78 -11.98
N VAL A 99 12.58 5.60 -12.35
CA VAL A 99 11.58 6.67 -12.45
C VAL A 99 10.80 6.73 -11.15
N ASP A 100 10.54 7.94 -10.65
CA ASP A 100 9.72 8.12 -9.45
C ASP A 100 8.23 8.15 -9.84
N PRO A 101 7.43 7.14 -9.46
CA PRO A 101 6.05 7.04 -9.92
C PRO A 101 5.14 8.05 -9.21
N PRO A 102 4.41 8.92 -9.93
CA PRO A 102 3.37 9.76 -9.34
C PRO A 102 2.33 8.94 -8.55
N LEU A 103 2.08 7.70 -8.97
CA LEU A 103 1.20 6.74 -8.30
C LEU A 103 1.63 6.38 -6.87
N GLY A 104 2.92 6.49 -6.53
CA GLY A 104 3.43 6.19 -5.18
C GLY A 104 2.98 7.18 -4.10
N SER A 105 2.55 8.39 -4.50
CA SER A 105 2.12 9.46 -3.60
C SER A 105 0.63 9.83 -3.72
N ALA A 106 -0.11 9.14 -4.59
CA ALA A 106 -1.49 9.50 -4.92
C ALA A 106 -2.50 9.04 -3.86
N THR A 107 -3.49 9.89 -3.61
CA THR A 107 -4.69 9.57 -2.82
C THR A 107 -5.66 8.70 -3.62
N ASP A 108 -6.58 8.00 -2.94
CA ASP A 108 -7.51 7.07 -3.60
C ASP A 108 -8.43 7.73 -4.64
N SER A 109 -8.73 9.03 -4.52
CA SER A 109 -9.49 9.78 -5.53
C SER A 109 -8.71 10.00 -6.82
N ASP A 110 -7.40 10.18 -6.71
CA ASP A 110 -6.53 10.62 -7.80
C ASP A 110 -5.76 9.44 -8.42
N ARG A 111 -5.84 8.27 -7.78
CA ARG A 111 -5.13 7.03 -8.14
C ARG A 111 -5.32 6.62 -9.60
N ALA A 112 -6.52 6.79 -10.15
CA ALA A 112 -6.79 6.47 -11.56
C ALA A 112 -6.03 7.40 -12.53
N PHE A 113 -5.92 8.68 -12.21
CA PHE A 113 -5.17 9.65 -13.00
C PHE A 113 -3.66 9.46 -12.82
N ALA A 114 -3.22 9.28 -11.58
CA ALA A 114 -1.82 8.99 -11.27
C ALA A 114 -1.33 7.71 -11.96
N ARG A 115 -2.20 6.71 -12.13
CA ARG A 115 -1.90 5.50 -12.92
C ARG A 115 -1.61 5.84 -14.38
N LEU A 116 -2.45 6.65 -15.03
CA LEU A 116 -2.21 7.07 -16.42
C LEU A 116 -0.90 7.85 -16.57
N LEU A 117 -0.61 8.75 -15.65
CA LEU A 117 0.63 9.52 -15.67
C LEU A 117 1.84 8.61 -15.50
N THR A 118 1.76 7.63 -14.60
CA THR A 118 2.86 6.69 -14.37
C THR A 118 3.04 5.71 -15.54
N GLU A 119 1.95 5.34 -16.24
CA GLU A 119 2.06 4.59 -17.51
C GLU A 119 2.81 5.40 -18.58
N ALA A 120 2.53 6.70 -18.70
CA ALA A 120 3.21 7.58 -19.65
C ALA A 120 4.71 7.74 -19.34
N GLU A 121 5.07 7.92 -18.08
CA GLU A 121 6.47 8.01 -17.63
C GLU A 121 7.24 6.70 -17.90
N LEU A 122 6.59 5.55 -17.73
CA LEU A 122 7.17 4.25 -18.09
C LEU A 122 7.39 4.10 -19.60
N GLU A 123 6.44 4.58 -20.41
CA GLU A 123 6.58 4.58 -21.86
C GLU A 123 7.69 5.53 -22.34
N GLU A 124 7.83 6.71 -21.73
CA GLU A 124 8.92 7.66 -21.99
C GLU A 124 10.29 7.07 -21.62
N ALA A 125 10.35 6.29 -20.54
CA ALA A 125 11.54 5.55 -20.14
C ALA A 125 11.81 4.29 -21.00
N GLY A 126 11.02 4.04 -22.04
CA GLY A 126 11.24 2.99 -23.04
C GLY A 126 10.55 1.66 -22.76
N VAL A 127 9.71 1.57 -21.72
CA VAL A 127 8.91 0.37 -21.44
C VAL A 127 7.58 0.46 -22.18
N SER A 128 7.50 -0.17 -23.35
CA SER A 128 6.25 -0.26 -24.11
C SER A 128 5.20 -1.11 -23.37
N LEU A 129 4.16 -0.43 -22.88
CA LEU A 129 2.99 -1.02 -22.24
C LEU A 129 1.88 -1.38 -23.25
N ASP A 130 1.97 -0.89 -24.48
CA ASP A 130 1.17 -1.28 -25.65
C ASP A 130 2.11 -1.64 -26.82
N PRO A 131 2.40 -2.92 -27.06
CA PRO A 131 2.83 -3.35 -28.38
C PRO A 131 1.58 -3.55 -29.22
N ALA A 132 1.38 -2.69 -30.21
CA ALA A 132 0.51 -3.00 -31.34
C ALA A 132 0.94 -4.32 -31.98
#